data_AF-A0A3B0XUI2-F1
#
_entry.id   AF-A0A3B0XUI2-F1
#
_cell.length_a   1.000
_cell.length_b   1.000
_cell.length_c   1.000
_cell.angle_alpha   90.00
_cell.angle_beta   90.00
_cell.angle_gamma   90.00
#
_symmetry.space_group_name_H-M   'P 1'
#
loop_
_entity.id
_entity.type
_entity.pdbx_description
1 polymer ?
#
loop_
_entity_poly.entity_id
_entity_poly.type
_entity_poly.pdbx_seq_one_letter_code
_entity_poly.pdbx_strand_id
1 'polypeptide(L)'
;MQNNVLQQVVELIEASPHSGPGLNLYALISTLKMESSGYLYLLRKLRDLSPEHRQLAYGLMELMAEGGNQGEAWDAALQAMDRAVKGG
;
A
#
# COMPACT_ATOMS: atom_id res chain seq x y z
N MET A 1 14.78 -9.30 -11.92
CA MET A 1 14.68 -8.21 -10.93
C MET A 1 13.20 -8.04 -10.63
N GLN A 2 12.68 -8.76 -9.63
CA GLN A 2 11.31 -8.54 -9.15
C GLN A 2 11.34 -7.20 -8.41
N ASN A 3 10.85 -6.15 -9.05
CA ASN A 3 10.64 -4.87 -8.35
C ASN A 3 9.66 -5.13 -7.21
N ASN A 4 10.17 -5.07 -5.98
CA ASN A 4 9.40 -5.28 -4.78
C ASN A 4 8.23 -4.28 -4.77
N VAL A 5 6.99 -4.78 -4.74
CA VAL A 5 5.78 -3.94 -4.76
C VAL A 5 5.77 -2.92 -3.62
N LEU A 6 6.36 -3.26 -2.46
CA LEU A 6 6.51 -2.34 -1.34
C LEU A 6 7.39 -1.15 -1.71
N GLN A 7 8.50 -1.39 -2.40
CA GLN A 7 9.40 -0.32 -2.83
C GLN A 7 8.70 0.64 -3.80
N GLN A 8 7.95 0.10 -4.78
CA GLN A 8 7.20 0.93 -5.73
C GLN A 8 6.12 1.78 -5.06
N VAL A 9 5.44 1.23 -4.05
CA VAL A 9 4.42 1.95 -3.27
C VAL A 9 5.05 3.05 -2.42
N VAL A 10 6.21 2.78 -1.79
CA VAL A 10 6.99 3.77 -1.04
C VAL A 10 7.40 4.93 -1.93
N GLU A 11 8.05 4.65 -3.07
CA GLU A 11 8.51 5.68 -4.02
C GLU A 11 7.36 6.56 -4.50
N LEU A 12 6.19 5.98 -4.76
CA LEU A 12 5.00 6.71 -5.19
C LEU A 12 4.44 7.64 -4.10
N ILE A 13 4.37 7.16 -2.85
CA ILE A 13 3.86 7.96 -1.73
C ILE A 13 4.84 9.07 -1.38
N GLU A 14 6.15 8.80 -1.36
CA GLU A 14 7.18 9.80 -1.10
C GLU A 14 7.15 10.94 -2.14
N ALA A 15 6.86 10.62 -3.41
CA ALA A 15 6.77 11.62 -4.47
C ALA A 15 5.55 12.54 -4.33
N SER A 16 4.44 12.09 -3.72
CA SER A 16 3.22 12.88 -3.56
C SER A 16 2.33 12.37 -2.41
N PRO A 17 2.67 12.67 -1.13
CA PRO A 17 2.10 12.02 0.05
C PRO A 17 0.59 12.25 0.25
N HIS A 18 0.09 13.41 -0.18
CA HIS A 18 -1.32 13.80 -0.02
C HIS A 18 -2.14 13.70 -1.32
N SER A 19 -1.60 13.02 -2.34
CA SER A 19 -2.36 12.75 -3.55
C SER A 19 -3.48 11.74 -3.27
N GLY A 20 -4.59 11.85 -4.01
CA GLY A 20 -5.69 10.87 -3.92
C GLY A 20 -5.22 9.42 -4.08
N PRO A 21 -4.38 9.09 -5.09
CA PRO A 21 -3.80 7.76 -5.23
C PRO A 21 -2.88 7.35 -4.06
N GLY A 22 -2.01 8.25 -3.58
CA GLY A 22 -1.10 7.99 -2.46
C GLY A 22 -1.85 7.67 -1.16
N LEU A 23 -2.88 8.47 -0.84
CA LEU A 23 -3.72 8.23 0.34
C LEU A 23 -4.53 6.94 0.24
N ASN A 24 -5.01 6.58 -0.95
CA ASN A 24 -5.73 5.32 -1.16
C ASN A 24 -4.82 4.09 -1.01
N LEU A 25 -3.58 4.15 -1.53
CA LEU A 25 -2.61 3.07 -1.37
C LEU A 25 -2.10 2.96 0.09
N TYR A 26 -1.91 4.09 0.77
CA TYR A 26 -1.59 4.13 2.20
C TYR A 26 -2.70 3.52 3.08
N ALA A 27 -3.97 3.83 2.77
CA ALA A 27 -5.10 3.21 3.45
C ALA A 27 -5.17 1.70 3.18
N LEU A 28 -4.89 1.28 1.95
CA LEU A 28 -4.88 -0.13 1.55
C LEU A 28 -3.88 -0.94 2.37
N ILE A 29 -2.60 -0.54 2.34
CA ILE A 29 -1.52 -1.25 3.03
C ILE A 29 -1.71 -1.29 4.55
N SER A 30 -2.22 -0.20 5.13
CA SER A 30 -2.55 -0.13 6.56
C SER A 30 -3.67 -1.10 6.95
N THR A 31 -4.62 -1.33 6.06
CA THR A 31 -5.77 -2.23 6.30
C THR A 31 -5.39 -3.70 6.09
N LEU A 32 -4.42 -4.02 5.22
CA LEU A 32 -3.94 -5.39 5.01
C LEU A 32 -3.27 -6.01 6.26
N LYS A 33 -2.96 -5.19 7.28
CA LYS A 33 -2.50 -5.64 8.60
C LYS A 33 -3.66 -6.10 9.52
N MET A 34 -4.91 -5.75 9.19
CA MET A 34 -6.08 -5.98 10.04
C MET A 34 -6.86 -7.21 9.56
N GLU A 35 -6.61 -8.38 10.15
CA GLU A 35 -7.14 -9.67 9.68
C GLU A 35 -8.67 -9.81 9.74
N SER A 36 -9.38 -9.01 10.56
CA SER A 36 -10.77 -9.33 10.96
C SER A 36 -11.89 -8.42 10.43
N SER A 37 -11.65 -7.35 9.66
CA SER A 37 -12.77 -6.48 9.23
C SER A 37 -12.59 -5.57 8.00
N GLY A 38 -11.46 -5.63 7.26
CA GLY A 38 -11.12 -4.61 6.28
C GLY A 38 -11.43 -4.87 4.79
N TYR A 39 -11.61 -6.12 4.36
CA TYR A 39 -11.43 -6.47 2.94
C TYR A 39 -12.49 -5.91 1.96
N LEU A 40 -13.74 -5.73 2.40
CA LEU A 40 -14.79 -5.12 1.56
C LEU A 40 -14.59 -3.62 1.35
N TYR A 41 -14.01 -2.91 2.34
CA TYR A 41 -13.64 -1.51 2.20
C TYR A 41 -12.53 -1.34 1.14
N LEU A 42 -11.56 -2.27 1.11
CA LEU A 42 -10.46 -2.28 0.14
C LEU A 42 -10.94 -2.44 -1.31
N LEU A 43 -11.90 -3.34 -1.57
CA LEU A 43 -12.44 -3.54 -2.92
C LEU A 43 -13.16 -2.30 -3.46
N ARG A 44 -13.85 -1.54 -2.60
CA ARG A 44 -14.49 -0.29 -3.02
C ARG A 44 -13.48 0.78 -3.40
N LYS A 45 -12.34 0.83 -2.70
CA LYS A 45 -11.26 1.80 -2.93
C LYS A 45 -10.52 1.63 -4.26
N LEU A 46 -10.55 0.43 -4.86
CA LEU A 46 -10.02 0.21 -6.21
C LEU A 46 -10.71 1.10 -7.27
N ARG A 47 -11.95 1.53 -7.03
CA ARG A 47 -12.68 2.44 -7.92
C ARG A 47 -12.10 3.85 -7.95
N ASP A 48 -11.39 4.23 -6.88
CA ASP A 48 -10.78 5.56 -6.71
C ASP A 48 -9.34 5.60 -7.27
N LEU A 49 -8.84 4.47 -7.82
CA LEU A 49 -7.48 4.31 -8.34
C LEU A 49 -7.46 4.29 -9.88
N SER A 50 -6.40 4.82 -10.49
CA SER A 50 -6.15 4.63 -11.93
C SER A 50 -5.78 3.15 -12.24
N PRO A 51 -5.82 2.73 -13.52
CA PRO A 51 -5.38 1.39 -13.91
C PRO A 51 -3.95 1.07 -13.45
N GLU A 52 -3.01 2.02 -13.50
CA GLU A 52 -1.63 1.78 -13.04
C GLU A 52 -1.59 1.55 -11.52
N HIS A 53 -2.26 2.39 -10.74
CA HIS A 53 -2.30 2.25 -9.28
C HIS A 53 -3.03 0.98 -8.82
N ARG A 54 -4.00 0.48 -9.60
CA ARG A 54 -4.64 -0.81 -9.31
C ARG A 54 -3.67 -1.99 -9.42
N GLN A 55 -2.67 -1.94 -10.31
CA GLN A 55 -1.66 -3.00 -10.39
C GLN A 55 -0.84 -3.10 -9.10
N LEU A 56 -0.49 -1.96 -8.49
CA LEU A 56 0.16 -1.92 -7.18
C LEU A 56 -0.74 -2.49 -6.09
N ALA A 57 -2.03 -2.13 -6.11
CA ALA A 57 -3.00 -2.66 -5.16
C ALA A 57 -3.15 -4.20 -5.26
N TYR A 58 -3.19 -4.74 -6.49
CA TYR A 58 -3.23 -6.19 -6.70
C TYR A 58 -1.94 -6.88 -6.24
N GLY A 59 -0.78 -6.30 -6.51
CA GLY A 59 0.50 -6.83 -6.03
C GLY A 59 0.59 -6.87 -4.49
N LEU A 60 0.01 -5.88 -3.79
CA LEU A 60 -0.07 -5.89 -2.33
C LEU A 60 -1.02 -6.99 -1.81
N MET A 61 -2.12 -7.25 -2.51
CA MET A 61 -3.04 -8.34 -2.16
C MET A 61 -2.37 -9.71 -2.36
N GLU A 62 -1.60 -9.89 -3.44
CA GLU A 62 -0.82 -11.11 -3.68
C GLU A 62 0.25 -11.31 -2.60
N LEU A 63 1.02 -10.26 -2.27
CA LEU A 63 2.01 -10.29 -1.20
C LEU A 63 1.39 -10.70 0.14
N MET A 64 0.19 -10.21 0.45
CA MET A 64 -0.55 -10.62 1.64
C MET A 64 -0.97 -12.10 1.57
N ALA A 65 -1.46 -12.57 0.43
CA ALA A 65 -1.85 -13.97 0.23
C ALA A 65 -0.66 -14.94 0.40
N GLU A 66 0.55 -14.50 0.06
CA GLU A 66 1.81 -15.21 0.28
C GLU A 66 2.35 -15.08 1.72
N GLY A 67 1.69 -14.31 2.60
CA GLY A 67 2.11 -14.07 3.98
C GLY A 67 3.28 -13.10 4.12
N GLY A 68 3.55 -12.28 3.10
CA GLY A 68 4.58 -11.23 3.07
C GLY A 68 4.14 -9.87 3.65
N ASN A 69 2.95 -9.80 4.25
CA ASN A 69 2.42 -8.63 4.96
C ASN A 69 2.96 -8.50 6.41
N GLN A 70 4.17 -9.00 6.66
CA GLN A 70 4.82 -9.05 7.98
C GLN A 70 6.36 -9.10 7.84
N GLY A 71 7.07 -8.84 8.93
CA GLY A 71 8.53 -8.90 8.99
C GLY A 71 9.23 -7.59 8.59
N GLU A 72 10.56 -7.62 8.60
CA GLU A 72 11.40 -6.43 8.53
C GLU A 72 11.17 -5.58 7.27
N ALA A 73 11.01 -6.22 6.11
CA ALA A 73 10.77 -5.51 4.85
C ALA A 73 9.41 -4.77 4.84
N TRP A 74 8.38 -5.40 5.42
CA TRP A 74 7.05 -4.80 5.57
C TRP A 74 7.08 -3.63 6.55
N ASP A 75 7.71 -3.82 7.72
CA ASP A 75 7.81 -2.78 8.75
C ASP A 75 8.63 -1.57 8.27
N ALA A 76 9.73 -1.81 7.54
CA ALA A 76 10.54 -0.74 6.95
C ALA A 76 9.74 0.08 5.92
N ALA A 77 8.96 -0.59 5.06
CA ALA A 77 8.10 0.08 4.09
C ALA A 77 7.02 0.93 4.78
N LEU A 78 6.37 0.37 5.82
CA LEU A 78 5.37 1.09 6.63
C LEU A 78 5.96 2.33 7.28
N GLN A 79 7.15 2.23 7.89
CA GLN A 79 7.81 3.38 8.49
C GLN A 79 8.17 4.47 7.47
N ALA A 80 8.61 4.08 6.27
CA ALA A 80 8.91 5.05 5.21
C ALA A 80 7.65 5.82 4.78
N MET A 81 6.55 5.11 4.51
CA MET A 81 5.27 5.74 4.16
C MET A 81 4.73 6.62 5.29
N ASP A 82 4.80 6.17 6.55
CA ASP A 82 4.34 6.94 7.71
C ASP A 82 5.08 8.27 7.85
N ARG A 83 6.41 8.28 7.64
CA ARG A 83 7.20 9.51 7.65
C ARG A 83 6.79 10.46 6.53
N ALA A 84 6.58 9.93 5.32
CA ALA A 84 6.17 10.74 4.17
C ALA A 84 4.79 11.39 4.37
N VAL A 85 3.82 10.64 4.91
CA VAL A 85 2.44 11.10 5.11
C VAL A 85 2.30 12.02 6.33
N LYS A 86 3.02 11.76 7.42
CA LYS A 86 2.95 12.58 8.66
C LYS A 86 3.87 13.80 8.66
N GLY A 87 4.91 13.79 7.81
CA GLY A 87 5.88 14.87 7.68
C GLY A 87 5.53 15.92 6.62
N GLY A 88 4.43 15.72 5.88
CA GLY A 88 3.88 16.67 4.89
C GLY A 88 2.95 17.70 5.52
#